data_AF-A0A197JUL9-F1
#
_entry.id   AF-A0A197JUL9-F1
#
_cell.length_a   1.000
_cell.length_b   1.000
_cell.length_c   1.000
_cell.angle_alpha   90.00
_cell.angle_beta   90.00
_cell.angle_gamma   90.00
#
_symmetry.space_group_name_H-M   'P 1'
#
loop_
_entity.id
_entity.type
_entity.pdbx_description
1 polymer ?
#
loop_
_entity_poly.entity_id
_entity_poly.type
_entity_poly.pdbx_seq_one_letter_code
_entity_poly.pdbx_strand_id
1 'polypeptide(L)'
;MTLLFRTLLSPAKAAAQRLPMLQRSSLSTAAAPSIPSRSQALLRSLPRQTRPALFQAPNYLSHATHRKYSTELEAQVDIKDQSSASVVDSSKVHLRWKDGTTSRFHSFWLRDHCHCPECYHSVTKQRLVNTFKIPRDIKPKSVSLSSTGLDIAWDHESHKSHYPFTWLNKHSYDPKITDPYLPEGAPKKTWDNSIASSLPEVAYKDVMESDKGLAEWLNNIHVYGFSFVSGVPVTTEATEELAKRISFIRETHYGGFWDFTSDLGHGDTAYTDLALGAHTDTTYFTDPVGLQMFHLLHHDGEGGHNLMVDGFHCAKILKERHPASYKLLSEIGIPAHSAGDPSTHIVPSPRRNPILNHDPVTRDLVQVRFNNDDRSTMDHLEPHQVDAFYEALFDWNRVLTDEKNLLWTKFQPGRVLIFDNWRCLHGRSAFTGKRRMCGAYTNWDDYRSRWRTLNTSAEQLAEDL
;
A
#
# COMPACT_ATOMS: atom_id res chain seq x y z
N MET A 1 4.66 45.57 73.82
CA MET A 1 5.22 44.20 73.79
C MET A 1 4.52 43.44 72.66
N THR A 2 5.19 42.43 72.07
CA THR A 2 4.66 41.58 70.96
C THR A 2 4.58 42.33 69.61
N LEU A 3 5.54 42.16 68.67
CA LEU A 3 5.58 41.20 67.53
C LEU A 3 4.51 41.50 66.44
N LEU A 4 4.72 41.51 65.10
CA LEU A 4 5.84 41.18 64.16
C LEU A 4 5.90 42.24 63.00
N PHE A 5 7.00 42.48 62.26
CA PHE A 5 7.47 41.81 61.00
C PHE A 5 6.35 41.30 60.04
N ARG A 6 6.43 41.33 58.70
CA ARG A 6 7.50 41.55 57.67
C ARG A 6 6.79 41.91 56.31
N THR A 7 7.35 42.36 55.17
CA THR A 7 8.73 42.56 54.63
C THR A 7 8.74 43.83 53.71
N LEU A 8 9.35 43.81 52.50
CA LEU A 8 9.41 44.89 51.48
C LEU A 8 9.31 44.30 50.05
N LEU A 9 8.90 45.11 49.07
CA LEU A 9 8.89 44.81 47.62
C LEU A 9 9.40 46.01 46.81
N SER A 10 10.15 45.78 45.72
CA SER A 10 10.51 46.79 44.71
C SER A 10 10.98 46.11 43.41
N PRO A 11 10.45 46.47 42.22
CA PRO A 11 10.87 45.90 40.93
C PRO A 11 11.90 46.79 40.19
N ALA A 12 12.89 46.15 39.57
CA ALA A 12 13.85 46.80 38.66
C ALA A 12 13.50 46.55 37.18
N LYS A 13 14.00 47.43 36.28
CA LYS A 13 13.62 47.46 34.86
C LYS A 13 14.48 46.55 33.97
N ALA A 14 13.91 46.15 32.83
CA ALA A 14 14.58 45.40 31.79
C ALA A 14 15.70 46.20 31.09
N ALA A 15 16.65 45.48 30.49
CA ALA A 15 17.67 46.03 29.59
C ALA A 15 17.68 45.25 28.28
N ALA A 16 17.89 45.94 27.16
CA ALA A 16 18.04 45.35 25.83
C ALA A 16 19.36 45.84 25.22
N GLN A 17 20.07 44.97 24.50
CA GLN A 17 21.29 45.29 23.77
C GLN A 17 21.15 44.97 22.27
N ARG A 18 21.98 45.59 21.44
CA ARG A 18 21.84 45.64 19.97
C ARG A 18 23.21 45.76 19.29
N LEU A 19 23.27 45.28 18.03
CA LEU A 19 24.25 45.61 16.98
C LEU A 19 25.69 45.09 17.20
N PRO A 20 26.56 45.07 16.17
CA PRO A 20 26.40 45.53 14.77
C PRO A 20 26.32 44.37 13.75
N MET A 21 25.70 44.49 12.56
CA MET A 21 26.01 45.34 11.40
C MET A 21 27.44 45.22 10.85
N LEU A 22 27.56 44.74 9.60
CA LEU A 22 28.78 44.78 8.78
C LEU A 22 28.50 45.54 7.48
N GLN A 23 29.56 46.09 6.88
CA GLN A 23 29.47 47.12 5.84
C GLN A 23 29.31 46.58 4.42
N ARG A 24 28.77 47.41 3.53
CA ARG A 24 28.86 47.24 2.07
C ARG A 24 30.27 47.59 1.57
N SER A 25 30.72 46.88 0.55
CA SER A 25 31.65 47.41 -0.46
C SER A 25 30.94 47.42 -1.82
N SER A 26 31.46 48.20 -2.78
CA SER A 26 30.76 48.50 -4.03
C SER A 26 31.73 48.58 -5.21
N LEU A 27 31.43 47.89 -6.32
CA LEU A 27 32.16 48.04 -7.57
C LEU A 27 31.23 48.13 -8.79
N SER A 28 31.62 49.06 -9.66
CA SER A 28 31.12 49.50 -10.97
C SER A 28 30.16 48.62 -11.77
N THR A 29 29.25 49.31 -12.46
CA THR A 29 28.54 48.86 -13.67
C THR A 29 29.48 48.48 -14.82
N ALA A 30 29.08 47.48 -15.62
CA ALA A 30 29.59 47.22 -16.98
C ALA A 30 28.43 46.69 -17.86
N ALA A 31 28.51 46.91 -19.18
CA ALA A 31 27.39 46.76 -20.10
C ALA A 31 26.97 45.31 -20.43
N ALA A 32 25.70 45.14 -20.81
CA ALA A 32 25.19 43.89 -21.39
C ALA A 32 25.51 43.81 -22.91
N PRO A 33 25.90 42.63 -23.43
CA PRO A 33 26.02 42.40 -24.87
C PRO A 33 24.66 42.09 -25.52
N SER A 34 24.50 42.48 -26.78
CA SER A 34 23.28 42.33 -27.56
C SER A 34 23.12 40.94 -28.19
N ILE A 35 21.88 40.53 -28.44
CA ILE A 35 21.53 39.31 -29.20
C ILE A 35 21.50 39.66 -30.71
N PRO A 36 22.36 39.06 -31.55
CA PRO A 36 22.23 39.16 -33.00
C PRO A 36 21.22 38.15 -33.53
N SER A 37 20.33 38.57 -34.43
CA SER A 37 19.43 37.67 -35.16
C SER A 37 19.88 37.49 -36.60
N ARG A 38 19.97 36.23 -37.08
CA ARG A 38 19.35 35.74 -38.33
C ARG A 38 19.83 34.35 -38.82
N SER A 39 18.85 33.59 -39.30
CA SER A 39 18.82 32.81 -40.54
C SER A 39 19.79 31.64 -40.83
N GLN A 40 19.14 30.47 -40.95
CA GLN A 40 19.28 29.50 -42.06
C GLN A 40 20.49 28.55 -42.14
N ALA A 41 20.31 27.49 -42.94
CA ALA A 41 21.20 26.35 -43.24
C ALA A 41 21.43 25.38 -42.06
N LEU A 42 21.43 24.05 -42.22
CA LEU A 42 21.23 23.20 -43.42
C LEU A 42 20.50 21.90 -43.03
N LEU A 43 19.54 21.47 -43.86
CA LEU A 43 19.02 20.10 -43.78
C LEU A 43 20.09 19.11 -44.27
N ARG A 44 20.47 18.13 -43.44
CA ARG A 44 21.16 16.92 -43.88
C ARG A 44 20.39 15.69 -43.44
N SER A 45 19.80 15.01 -44.40
CA SER A 45 19.11 13.73 -44.21
C SER A 45 20.09 12.62 -43.86
N LEU A 46 19.87 11.92 -42.74
CA LEU A 46 20.49 10.64 -42.45
C LEU A 46 19.49 9.49 -42.77
N PRO A 47 19.95 8.38 -43.37
CA PRO A 47 19.05 7.32 -43.81
C PRO A 47 18.45 6.55 -42.62
N ARG A 48 17.16 6.24 -42.75
CA ARG A 48 16.33 5.57 -41.73
C ARG A 48 16.67 4.07 -41.65
N GLN A 49 17.51 3.66 -40.71
CA GLN A 49 17.71 2.23 -40.44
C GLN A 49 16.44 1.61 -39.84
N THR A 50 15.89 0.60 -40.53
CA THR A 50 14.74 -0.17 -40.07
C THR A 50 15.15 -1.15 -38.97
N ARG A 51 14.63 -0.96 -37.74
CA ARG A 51 14.64 -2.04 -36.74
C ARG A 51 13.60 -3.10 -37.14
N PRO A 52 13.92 -4.40 -37.06
CA PRO A 52 12.92 -5.46 -37.24
C PRO A 52 11.94 -5.47 -36.05
N ALA A 53 10.68 -5.81 -36.31
CA ALA A 53 9.69 -6.03 -35.27
C ALA A 53 9.99 -7.33 -34.50
N LEU A 54 9.71 -7.36 -33.21
CA LEU A 54 9.87 -8.53 -32.35
C LEU A 54 8.63 -8.74 -31.48
N PHE A 55 8.22 -10.00 -31.38
CA PHE A 55 7.14 -10.56 -30.54
C PHE A 55 5.72 -10.00 -30.75
N GLN A 56 4.96 -10.71 -31.58
CA GLN A 56 3.52 -10.89 -31.35
C GLN A 56 3.34 -11.71 -30.06
N ALA A 57 2.38 -11.33 -29.22
CA ALA A 57 1.95 -12.16 -28.08
C ALA A 57 1.00 -13.27 -28.56
N PRO A 58 1.10 -14.51 -28.03
CA PRO A 58 0.15 -15.57 -28.36
C PRO A 58 -1.21 -15.36 -27.68
N ASN A 59 -2.29 -15.47 -28.46
CA ASN A 59 -3.67 -15.43 -27.94
C ASN A 59 -4.01 -16.70 -27.15
N TYR A 60 -3.97 -16.63 -25.82
CA TYR A 60 -4.49 -17.68 -24.94
C TYR A 60 -6.01 -17.54 -24.78
N LEU A 61 -6.76 -18.21 -25.65
CA LEU A 61 -8.21 -18.42 -25.47
C LEU A 61 -8.45 -19.54 -24.43
N SER A 62 -8.60 -19.16 -23.17
CA SER A 62 -9.06 -20.08 -22.12
C SER A 62 -10.59 -20.16 -22.09
N HIS A 63 -11.15 -21.27 -22.57
CA HIS A 63 -12.57 -21.59 -22.37
C HIS A 63 -12.81 -21.99 -20.90
N ALA A 64 -13.04 -21.00 -20.04
CA ALA A 64 -13.36 -21.18 -18.64
C ALA A 64 -14.79 -21.73 -18.45
N THR A 65 -14.93 -23.07 -18.42
CA THR A 65 -16.18 -23.70 -17.99
C THR A 65 -16.35 -23.53 -16.48
N HIS A 66 -17.24 -22.64 -16.05
CA HIS A 66 -17.52 -22.38 -14.64
C HIS A 66 -17.94 -23.65 -13.87
N ARG A 67 -17.04 -24.20 -13.05
CA ARG A 67 -17.42 -24.96 -11.86
C ARG A 67 -17.50 -24.01 -10.67
N LYS A 68 -18.60 -24.09 -9.92
CA LYS A 68 -18.72 -23.42 -8.62
C LYS A 68 -17.83 -24.16 -7.63
N TYR A 69 -16.87 -23.47 -7.05
CA TYR A 69 -16.16 -23.94 -5.86
C TYR A 69 -16.83 -23.32 -4.63
N SER A 70 -17.12 -24.14 -3.62
CA SER A 70 -17.51 -23.66 -2.30
C SER A 70 -16.29 -23.13 -1.56
N THR A 71 -16.51 -22.14 -0.69
CA THR A 71 -15.54 -21.76 0.34
C THR A 71 -15.35 -22.89 1.35
N GLU A 72 -14.29 -22.78 2.15
CA GLU A 72 -13.93 -23.66 3.28
C GLU A 72 -13.51 -25.09 2.88
N LEU A 73 -12.20 -25.24 2.62
CA LEU A 73 -11.47 -26.48 2.81
C LEU A 73 -9.98 -26.17 3.00
N GLU A 74 -9.54 -26.07 4.25
CA GLU A 74 -8.11 -26.08 4.58
C GLU A 74 -7.56 -27.47 4.22
N ALA A 75 -6.76 -27.54 3.17
CA ALA A 75 -6.10 -28.79 2.77
C ALA A 75 -4.94 -29.10 3.72
N GLN A 76 -5.25 -29.64 4.90
CA GLN A 76 -4.24 -30.20 5.81
C GLN A 76 -3.54 -31.37 5.11
N VAL A 77 -2.32 -31.14 4.62
CA VAL A 77 -1.49 -32.16 3.98
C VAL A 77 -0.95 -33.08 5.08
N ASP A 78 -1.57 -34.26 5.26
CA ASP A 78 -1.06 -35.26 6.21
C ASP A 78 0.36 -35.69 5.82
N ILE A 79 1.30 -35.43 6.72
CA ILE A 79 2.74 -35.43 6.48
C ILE A 79 3.27 -36.86 6.18
N LYS A 80 2.48 -37.90 6.43
CA LYS A 80 2.86 -39.31 6.29
C LYS A 80 2.69 -39.90 4.88
N ASP A 81 2.19 -39.13 3.91
CA ASP A 81 1.41 -39.67 2.79
C ASP A 81 2.07 -39.55 1.39
N GLN A 82 3.34 -39.97 1.26
CA GLN A 82 4.18 -39.80 0.05
C GLN A 82 4.63 -41.14 -0.55
N SER A 83 4.68 -41.27 -1.89
CA SER A 83 4.82 -42.59 -2.55
C SER A 83 6.22 -42.90 -3.11
N SER A 84 6.95 -41.92 -3.66
CA SER A 84 8.35 -42.07 -4.06
C SER A 84 9.01 -40.74 -4.45
N ALA A 85 10.33 -40.67 -4.31
CA ALA A 85 11.16 -39.67 -4.98
C ALA A 85 12.19 -40.37 -5.88
N SER A 86 12.54 -39.77 -7.00
CA SER A 86 13.49 -40.34 -7.97
C SER A 86 14.21 -39.26 -8.78
N VAL A 87 15.43 -39.57 -9.22
CA VAL A 87 16.17 -38.79 -10.21
C VAL A 87 15.89 -39.42 -11.57
N VAL A 88 14.96 -38.85 -12.33
CA VAL A 88 14.57 -39.36 -13.67
C VAL A 88 15.40 -38.70 -14.77
N ASP A 89 15.83 -37.47 -14.54
CA ASP A 89 16.92 -36.80 -15.25
C ASP A 89 17.86 -36.20 -14.20
N SER A 90 19.17 -36.22 -14.48
CA SER A 90 20.21 -35.58 -13.67
C SER A 90 19.92 -34.09 -13.36
N SER A 91 19.19 -33.39 -14.24
CA SER A 91 18.80 -31.99 -14.04
C SER A 91 17.55 -31.77 -13.16
N LYS A 92 16.77 -32.81 -12.86
CA LYS A 92 15.46 -32.71 -12.18
C LYS A 92 15.20 -33.84 -11.18
N VAL A 93 14.83 -33.47 -9.95
CA VAL A 93 14.26 -34.41 -8.98
C VAL A 93 12.75 -34.50 -9.18
N HIS A 94 12.26 -35.73 -9.33
CA HIS A 94 10.83 -36.04 -9.47
C HIS A 94 10.29 -36.56 -8.13
N LEU A 95 9.30 -35.87 -7.56
CA LEU A 95 8.59 -36.27 -6.35
C LEU A 95 7.16 -36.69 -6.71
N ARG A 96 6.77 -37.91 -6.35
CA ARG A 96 5.45 -38.48 -6.66
C ARG A 96 4.55 -38.50 -5.41
N TRP A 97 3.59 -37.60 -5.41
CA TRP A 97 2.51 -37.51 -4.43
C TRP A 97 1.55 -38.71 -4.57
N LYS A 98 0.81 -39.03 -3.50
CA LYS A 98 -0.06 -40.22 -3.42
C LYS A 98 -1.29 -40.18 -4.33
N ASP A 99 -1.78 -38.98 -4.67
CA ASP A 99 -2.85 -38.78 -5.67
C ASP A 99 -2.43 -39.23 -7.10
N GLY A 100 -1.12 -39.45 -7.30
CA GLY A 100 -0.52 -39.82 -8.58
C GLY A 100 0.19 -38.66 -9.28
N THR A 101 -0.01 -37.41 -8.83
CA THR A 101 0.67 -36.23 -9.34
C THR A 101 2.19 -36.37 -9.15
N THR A 102 2.98 -35.77 -10.04
CA THR A 102 4.45 -35.77 -9.94
C THR A 102 4.98 -34.35 -10.15
N SER A 103 5.61 -33.79 -9.12
CA SER A 103 6.31 -32.50 -9.19
C SER A 103 7.75 -32.68 -9.58
N ARG A 104 8.28 -31.74 -10.37
CA ARG A 104 9.57 -31.85 -11.05
C ARG A 104 10.43 -30.61 -10.77
N PHE A 105 11.29 -30.71 -9.76
CA PHE A 105 12.11 -29.61 -9.29
C PHE A 105 13.50 -29.67 -9.93
N HIS A 106 13.93 -28.58 -10.57
CA HIS A 106 15.29 -28.49 -11.11
C HIS A 106 16.34 -28.56 -9.99
N SER A 107 17.38 -29.35 -10.19
CA SER A 107 18.48 -29.57 -9.24
C SER A 107 19.14 -28.26 -8.79
N PHE A 108 19.36 -27.33 -9.73
CA PHE A 108 19.87 -25.99 -9.43
C PHE A 108 18.93 -25.19 -8.52
N TRP A 109 17.62 -25.17 -8.82
CA TRP A 109 16.62 -24.43 -8.04
C TRP A 109 16.53 -24.95 -6.60
N LEU A 110 16.54 -26.28 -6.42
CA LEU A 110 16.58 -26.90 -5.09
C LEU A 110 17.83 -26.46 -4.33
N ARG A 111 19.03 -26.61 -4.91
CA ARG A 111 20.29 -26.21 -4.26
C ARG A 111 20.29 -24.73 -3.86
N ASP A 112 19.69 -23.87 -4.69
CA ASP A 112 19.61 -22.43 -4.49
C ASP A 112 18.65 -22.02 -3.36
N HIS A 113 17.64 -22.85 -3.06
CA HIS A 113 16.67 -22.68 -1.95
C HIS A 113 16.92 -23.67 -0.81
N CYS A 114 18.19 -24.03 -0.56
CA CYS A 114 18.57 -24.88 0.56
C CYS A 114 18.45 -24.13 1.90
N HIS A 115 17.63 -24.65 2.83
CA HIS A 115 17.40 -24.05 4.15
C HIS A 115 18.27 -24.65 5.29
N CYS A 116 19.43 -25.25 4.96
CA CYS A 116 20.40 -25.66 5.97
C CYS A 116 21.19 -24.45 6.54
N PRO A 117 21.83 -24.56 7.72
CA PRO A 117 22.50 -23.43 8.38
C PRO A 117 23.65 -22.77 7.58
N GLU A 118 24.24 -23.46 6.60
CA GLU A 118 25.25 -22.89 5.69
C GLU A 118 24.63 -21.99 4.60
N CYS A 119 23.37 -22.24 4.26
CA CYS A 119 22.69 -21.62 3.11
C CYS A 119 21.56 -20.66 3.51
N TYR A 120 21.10 -20.71 4.75
CA TYR A 120 20.00 -19.91 5.27
C TYR A 120 20.17 -19.62 6.76
N HIS A 121 20.06 -18.34 7.14
CA HIS A 121 20.27 -17.90 8.51
C HIS A 121 18.97 -18.03 9.33
N SER A 122 18.93 -19.03 10.23
CA SER A 122 17.73 -19.41 10.99
C SER A 122 17.02 -18.28 11.74
N VAL A 123 17.77 -17.29 12.26
CA VAL A 123 17.25 -16.10 12.94
C VAL A 123 16.76 -15.02 11.97
N THR A 124 17.63 -14.46 11.11
CA THR A 124 17.28 -13.34 10.22
C THR A 124 16.41 -13.72 9.02
N LYS A 125 16.18 -15.03 8.78
CA LYS A 125 15.44 -15.58 7.63
C LYS A 125 16.05 -15.23 6.27
N GLN A 126 17.34 -14.87 6.24
CA GLN A 126 18.05 -14.46 5.04
C GLN A 126 18.83 -15.63 4.42
N ARG A 127 18.85 -15.67 3.09
CA ARG A 127 19.68 -16.60 2.31
C ARG A 127 21.16 -16.23 2.45
N LEU A 128 21.98 -17.19 2.88
CA LEU A 128 23.44 -17.12 2.94
C LEU A 128 24.10 -17.72 1.70
N VAL A 129 23.38 -18.59 0.98
CA VAL A 129 23.84 -19.22 -0.26
C VAL A 129 24.10 -18.17 -1.35
N ASN A 130 25.31 -18.22 -1.93
CA ASN A 130 25.66 -17.42 -3.09
C ASN A 130 25.32 -18.20 -4.37
N THR A 131 24.17 -17.88 -4.99
CA THR A 131 23.68 -18.48 -6.24
C THR A 131 24.75 -18.55 -7.34
N PHE A 132 25.61 -17.54 -7.44
CA PHE A 132 26.65 -17.45 -8.48
C PHE A 132 27.86 -18.36 -8.23
N LYS A 133 27.95 -18.99 -7.06
CA LYS A 133 28.93 -20.05 -6.76
C LYS A 133 28.38 -21.47 -6.97
N ILE A 134 27.07 -21.63 -7.16
CA ILE A 134 26.48 -22.95 -7.45
C ILE A 134 26.90 -23.37 -8.87
N PRO A 135 27.44 -24.60 -9.09
CA PRO A 135 27.69 -25.10 -10.43
C PRO A 135 26.40 -25.14 -11.25
N ARG A 136 26.43 -24.61 -12.48
CA ARG A 136 25.24 -24.53 -13.35
C ARG A 136 24.66 -25.90 -13.71
N ASP A 137 25.49 -26.94 -13.65
CA ASP A 137 25.16 -28.33 -13.95
C ASP A 137 25.18 -29.24 -12.70
N ILE A 138 25.02 -28.67 -11.49
CA ILE A 138 24.99 -29.39 -10.22
C ILE A 138 23.92 -30.49 -10.20
N LYS A 139 24.27 -31.67 -9.68
CA LYS A 139 23.40 -32.86 -9.68
C LYS A 139 23.21 -33.44 -8.28
N PRO A 140 22.05 -34.06 -8.00
CA PRO A 140 21.87 -34.88 -6.83
C PRO A 140 22.72 -36.15 -6.97
N LYS A 141 23.71 -36.30 -6.09
CA LYS A 141 24.50 -37.53 -5.96
C LYS A 141 23.66 -38.66 -5.36
N SER A 142 22.70 -38.32 -4.51
CA SER A 142 21.65 -39.22 -4.03
C SER A 142 20.43 -38.43 -3.58
N VAL A 143 19.24 -39.02 -3.75
CA VAL A 143 17.96 -38.52 -3.23
C VAL A 143 17.32 -39.61 -2.38
N SER A 144 16.73 -39.23 -1.25
CA SER A 144 15.97 -40.11 -0.37
C SER A 144 14.76 -39.37 0.23
N LEU A 145 13.75 -40.12 0.68
CA LEU A 145 12.67 -39.59 1.50
C LEU A 145 12.93 -39.93 2.97
N SER A 146 12.64 -38.98 3.85
CA SER A 146 12.53 -39.18 5.29
C SER A 146 11.09 -38.90 5.75
N SER A 147 10.81 -39.05 7.05
CA SER A 147 9.48 -38.86 7.61
C SER A 147 8.96 -37.42 7.61
N THR A 148 9.78 -36.44 7.21
CA THR A 148 9.43 -35.01 7.18
C THR A 148 9.59 -34.37 5.80
N GLY A 149 10.31 -34.99 4.87
CA GLY A 149 10.62 -34.34 3.60
C GLY A 149 11.54 -35.11 2.66
N LEU A 150 12.08 -34.35 1.71
CA LEU A 150 13.03 -34.78 0.68
C LEU A 150 14.46 -34.46 1.12
N ASP A 151 15.32 -35.48 1.16
CA ASP A 151 16.74 -35.34 1.47
C ASP A 151 17.59 -35.52 0.21
N ILE A 152 18.52 -34.60 -0.02
CA ILE A 152 19.42 -34.59 -1.17
C ILE A 152 20.87 -34.43 -0.69
N ALA A 153 21.76 -35.27 -1.21
CA ALA A 153 23.20 -35.03 -1.18
C ALA A 153 23.65 -34.60 -2.58
N TRP A 154 24.45 -33.54 -2.67
CA TRP A 154 24.90 -32.96 -3.93
C TRP A 154 26.25 -33.55 -4.37
N ASP A 155 26.57 -33.44 -5.66
CA ASP A 155 27.89 -33.73 -6.21
C ASP A 155 28.94 -32.65 -5.87
N HIS A 156 28.50 -31.41 -5.62
CA HIS A 156 29.33 -30.30 -5.15
C HIS A 156 29.52 -30.27 -3.62
N GLU A 157 30.75 -29.99 -3.15
CA GLU A 157 31.12 -29.73 -1.74
C GLU A 157 30.73 -30.83 -0.72
N SER A 158 30.21 -31.99 -1.15
CA SER A 158 29.50 -32.96 -0.29
C SER A 158 28.30 -32.37 0.48
N HIS A 159 27.76 -31.24 -0.01
CA HIS A 159 26.68 -30.51 0.64
C HIS A 159 25.39 -31.33 0.71
N LYS A 160 24.56 -31.07 1.72
CA LYS A 160 23.26 -31.74 1.94
C LYS A 160 22.14 -30.75 2.16
N SER A 161 20.95 -31.10 1.70
CA SER A 161 19.76 -30.27 1.78
C SER A 161 18.53 -31.10 2.15
N HIS A 162 17.67 -30.55 3.00
CA HIS A 162 16.38 -31.11 3.40
C HIS A 162 15.27 -30.14 3.04
N TYR A 163 14.16 -30.62 2.51
CA TYR A 163 13.01 -29.82 2.10
C TYR A 163 11.71 -30.44 2.63
N PRO A 164 10.95 -29.75 3.51
CA PRO A 164 9.68 -30.25 4.02
C PRO A 164 8.67 -30.54 2.91
N PHE A 165 7.85 -31.57 3.09
CA PHE A 165 6.84 -31.95 2.08
C PHE A 165 5.81 -30.86 1.79
N THR A 166 5.39 -30.08 2.80
CA THR A 166 4.44 -28.98 2.65
C THR A 166 5.03 -27.84 1.82
N TRP A 167 6.26 -27.41 2.15
CA TRP A 167 7.04 -26.43 1.38
C TRP A 167 7.20 -26.85 -0.10
N LEU A 168 7.58 -28.12 -0.36
CA LEU A 168 7.66 -28.63 -1.73
C LEU A 168 6.31 -28.64 -2.46
N ASN A 169 5.20 -28.85 -1.76
CA ASN A 169 3.88 -28.87 -2.38
C ASN A 169 3.47 -27.45 -2.79
N LYS A 170 3.59 -26.51 -1.85
CA LYS A 170 3.32 -25.07 -1.98
C LYS A 170 4.15 -24.43 -3.09
N HIS A 171 5.45 -24.74 -3.14
CA HIS A 171 6.39 -24.22 -4.15
C HIS A 171 6.54 -25.12 -5.38
N SER A 172 5.64 -26.08 -5.60
CA SER A 172 5.61 -26.87 -6.83
C SER A 172 5.23 -25.98 -8.02
N TYR A 173 6.12 -25.87 -9.01
CA TYR A 173 5.91 -25.09 -10.24
C TYR A 173 5.79 -25.93 -11.53
N ASP A 174 6.14 -27.23 -11.48
CA ASP A 174 6.11 -28.14 -12.64
C ASP A 174 5.50 -29.51 -12.25
N PRO A 175 4.16 -29.60 -12.08
CA PRO A 175 3.15 -28.56 -12.32
C PRO A 175 2.99 -27.56 -11.17
N LYS A 176 2.31 -26.43 -11.42
CA LYS A 176 1.73 -25.62 -10.35
C LYS A 176 0.65 -26.42 -9.62
N ILE A 177 0.85 -26.67 -8.32
CA ILE A 177 -0.14 -27.36 -7.45
C ILE A 177 -0.94 -26.31 -6.70
N THR A 178 -0.26 -25.50 -5.89
CA THR A 178 -0.81 -24.25 -5.34
C THR A 178 -0.65 -23.14 -6.38
N ASP A 179 -1.60 -22.22 -6.46
CA ASP A 179 -1.41 -20.96 -7.17
C ASP A 179 -0.76 -19.94 -6.22
N PRO A 180 0.50 -19.50 -6.48
CA PRO A 180 1.22 -18.58 -5.58
C PRO A 180 0.64 -17.15 -5.58
N TYR A 181 -0.43 -16.90 -6.35
CA TYR A 181 -1.11 -15.61 -6.43
C TYR A 181 -2.48 -15.60 -5.74
N LEU A 182 -2.83 -16.64 -4.97
CA LEU A 182 -4.04 -16.65 -4.16
C LEU A 182 -4.03 -15.48 -3.15
N PRO A 183 -5.16 -14.76 -2.96
CA PRO A 183 -5.25 -13.70 -1.97
C PRO A 183 -4.90 -14.18 -0.56
N GLU A 184 -4.03 -13.44 0.13
CA GLU A 184 -3.69 -13.69 1.52
C GLU A 184 -4.94 -13.57 2.41
N GLY A 185 -5.28 -14.61 3.19
CA GLY A 185 -6.31 -14.57 4.22
C GLY A 185 -7.75 -14.51 3.68
N ALA A 186 -8.61 -13.74 4.37
CA ALA A 186 -10.04 -13.67 4.05
C ALA A 186 -10.28 -12.73 2.85
N PRO A 187 -11.08 -13.14 1.84
CA PRO A 187 -11.23 -12.37 0.60
C PRO A 187 -11.85 -10.99 0.84
N LYS A 188 -11.28 -9.97 0.18
CA LYS A 188 -11.75 -8.58 0.23
C LYS A 188 -13.24 -8.48 -0.18
N LYS A 189 -14.11 -8.08 0.75
CA LYS A 189 -15.55 -7.88 0.53
C LYS A 189 -15.80 -6.44 0.10
N THR A 190 -16.18 -6.24 -1.16
CA THR A 190 -16.55 -4.91 -1.68
C THR A 190 -17.98 -4.53 -1.30
N TRP A 191 -18.22 -3.28 -0.91
CA TRP A 191 -19.48 -2.83 -0.32
C TRP A 191 -20.06 -1.57 -0.95
N ASP A 192 -21.37 -1.41 -0.78
CA ASP A 192 -22.15 -0.20 -1.02
C ASP A 192 -22.69 0.35 0.32
N ASN A 193 -23.58 1.35 0.32
CA ASN A 193 -24.07 1.99 1.54
C ASN A 193 -24.86 1.04 2.48
N SER A 194 -25.26 -0.16 2.02
CA SER A 194 -25.93 -1.17 2.86
C SER A 194 -25.06 -1.67 4.02
N ILE A 195 -23.74 -1.49 3.96
CA ILE A 195 -22.81 -1.77 5.07
C ILE A 195 -23.12 -0.95 6.33
N ALA A 196 -23.88 0.15 6.23
CA ALA A 196 -24.41 0.89 7.37
C ALA A 196 -25.22 0.01 8.35
N SER A 197 -25.79 -1.11 7.88
CA SER A 197 -26.49 -2.09 8.72
C SER A 197 -25.58 -2.98 9.59
N SER A 198 -24.29 -3.09 9.24
CA SER A 198 -23.30 -3.90 9.95
C SER A 198 -21.89 -3.35 9.68
N LEU A 199 -21.58 -2.23 10.34
CA LEU A 199 -20.28 -1.58 10.23
C LEU A 199 -19.19 -2.41 10.92
N PRO A 200 -18.00 -2.61 10.31
CA PRO A 200 -16.85 -3.18 11.00
C PRO A 200 -16.42 -2.28 12.15
N GLU A 201 -16.45 -2.81 13.37
CA GLU A 201 -16.06 -2.10 14.60
C GLU A 201 -15.47 -3.08 15.63
N VAL A 202 -14.56 -2.58 16.46
CA VAL A 202 -14.00 -3.25 17.64
C VAL A 202 -14.01 -2.29 18.84
N ALA A 203 -13.96 -2.82 20.06
CA ALA A 203 -13.79 -1.98 21.25
C ALA A 203 -12.31 -1.59 21.45
N TYR A 204 -12.06 -0.34 21.81
CA TYR A 204 -10.72 0.19 22.13
C TYR A 204 -9.97 -0.69 23.14
N LYS A 205 -10.70 -1.13 24.17
CA LYS A 205 -10.17 -2.00 25.23
C LYS A 205 -9.54 -3.27 24.67
N ASP A 206 -10.24 -3.97 23.78
CA ASP A 206 -9.80 -5.28 23.28
C ASP A 206 -8.57 -5.18 22.37
N VAL A 207 -8.46 -4.08 21.62
CA VAL A 207 -7.30 -3.73 20.79
C VAL A 207 -6.06 -3.43 21.63
N MET A 208 -6.22 -2.65 22.72
CA MET A 208 -5.09 -2.24 23.56
C MET A 208 -4.66 -3.34 24.55
N GLU A 209 -5.59 -4.12 25.10
CA GLU A 209 -5.29 -5.18 26.07
C GLU A 209 -4.91 -6.53 25.42
N SER A 210 -5.18 -6.75 24.12
CA SER A 210 -4.90 -8.05 23.48
C SER A 210 -4.43 -7.97 22.02
N ASP A 211 -3.51 -8.87 21.64
CA ASP A 211 -3.14 -9.06 20.22
C ASP A 211 -4.29 -9.71 19.42
N LYS A 212 -5.28 -10.35 20.07
CA LYS A 212 -6.49 -10.85 19.39
C LYS A 212 -7.38 -9.72 18.89
N GLY A 213 -7.71 -8.74 19.74
CA GLY A 213 -8.54 -7.59 19.34
C GLY A 213 -7.85 -6.73 18.27
N LEU A 214 -6.52 -6.62 18.34
CA LEU A 214 -5.71 -6.03 17.27
C LEU A 214 -5.76 -6.87 15.97
N ALA A 215 -5.65 -8.20 16.04
CA ALA A 215 -5.76 -9.07 14.88
C ALA A 215 -7.10 -8.87 14.15
N GLU A 216 -8.20 -8.90 14.91
CA GLU A 216 -9.58 -8.68 14.45
C GLU A 216 -9.76 -7.29 13.82
N TRP A 217 -9.22 -6.24 14.46
CA TRP A 217 -9.24 -4.88 13.93
C TRP A 217 -8.52 -4.76 12.57
N LEU A 218 -7.29 -5.30 12.47
CA LEU A 218 -6.52 -5.27 11.23
C LEU A 218 -7.17 -6.15 10.14
N ASN A 219 -7.87 -7.20 10.52
CA ASN A 219 -8.62 -8.07 9.61
C ASN A 219 -9.89 -7.39 9.08
N ASN A 220 -10.59 -6.60 9.89
CA ASN A 220 -11.68 -5.74 9.41
C ASN A 220 -11.18 -4.77 8.34
N ILE A 221 -10.04 -4.10 8.58
CA ILE A 221 -9.41 -3.21 7.58
C ILE A 221 -9.03 -4.01 6.31
N HIS A 222 -8.48 -5.22 6.44
CA HIS A 222 -8.11 -6.05 5.30
C HIS A 222 -9.32 -6.45 4.44
N VAL A 223 -10.39 -6.93 5.07
CA VAL A 223 -11.58 -7.45 4.39
C VAL A 223 -12.45 -6.32 3.83
N TYR A 224 -12.76 -5.30 4.64
CA TYR A 224 -13.71 -4.23 4.30
C TYR A 224 -13.03 -2.93 3.85
N GLY A 225 -11.72 -2.78 4.00
CA GLY A 225 -11.00 -1.53 3.70
C GLY A 225 -11.11 -0.48 4.80
N PHE A 226 -11.88 -0.72 5.87
CA PHE A 226 -11.97 0.17 7.03
C PHE A 226 -12.43 -0.58 8.28
N SER A 227 -12.25 0.04 9.45
CA SER A 227 -12.88 -0.36 10.70
C SER A 227 -13.03 0.86 11.62
N PHE A 228 -14.10 0.89 12.40
CA PHE A 228 -14.21 1.77 13.56
C PHE A 228 -13.52 1.15 14.78
N VAL A 229 -13.17 2.00 15.75
CA VAL A 229 -12.84 1.62 17.13
C VAL A 229 -13.70 2.48 18.07
N SER A 230 -14.46 1.87 18.97
CA SER A 230 -15.34 2.58 19.90
C SER A 230 -14.87 2.49 21.35
N GLY A 231 -15.24 3.51 22.15
CA GLY A 231 -14.80 3.63 23.54
C GLY A 231 -13.37 4.15 23.70
N VAL A 232 -12.83 4.83 22.68
CA VAL A 232 -11.51 5.49 22.75
C VAL A 232 -11.63 6.72 23.69
N PRO A 233 -10.69 6.95 24.61
CA PRO A 233 -10.65 8.21 25.37
C PRO A 233 -10.53 9.41 24.42
N VAL A 234 -11.28 10.48 24.68
CA VAL A 234 -11.35 11.68 23.81
C VAL A 234 -10.12 12.58 23.99
N THR A 235 -8.93 12.04 23.71
CA THR A 235 -7.67 12.76 23.79
C THR A 235 -6.75 12.43 22.61
N THR A 236 -5.79 13.30 22.37
CA THR A 236 -4.73 13.16 21.38
C THR A 236 -3.87 11.91 21.66
N GLU A 237 -3.47 11.71 22.90
CA GLU A 237 -2.53 10.67 23.33
C GLU A 237 -3.12 9.26 23.16
N ALA A 238 -4.39 9.07 23.54
CA ALA A 238 -5.06 7.78 23.38
C ALA A 238 -5.27 7.40 21.89
N THR A 239 -5.34 8.40 21.01
CA THR A 239 -5.42 8.20 19.55
C THR A 239 -4.04 7.86 18.97
N GLU A 240 -3.00 8.54 19.44
CA GLU A 240 -1.62 8.30 19.04
C GLU A 240 -1.13 6.89 19.45
N GLU A 241 -1.42 6.46 20.68
CA GLU A 241 -1.10 5.11 21.15
C GLU A 241 -1.92 4.02 20.41
N LEU A 242 -3.18 4.32 20.04
CA LEU A 242 -3.98 3.43 19.19
C LEU A 242 -3.40 3.28 17.77
N ALA A 243 -2.81 4.33 17.20
CA ALA A 243 -2.09 4.24 15.93
C ALA A 243 -0.78 3.43 16.08
N LYS A 244 0.01 3.72 17.12
CA LYS A 244 1.25 3.00 17.46
C LYS A 244 1.06 1.50 17.69
N ARG A 245 -0.16 1.09 18.09
CA ARG A 245 -0.55 -0.31 18.27
C ARG A 245 -0.50 -1.12 16.96
N ILE A 246 -0.62 -0.47 15.80
CA ILE A 246 -0.44 -1.08 14.47
C ILE A 246 1.05 -1.08 14.08
N SER A 247 1.63 0.12 13.96
CA SER A 247 2.99 0.38 13.49
C SER A 247 3.44 1.76 13.99
N PHE A 248 4.68 2.16 13.71
CA PHE A 248 5.04 3.57 13.84
C PHE A 248 4.16 4.46 12.93
N ILE A 249 4.01 5.73 13.33
CA ILE A 249 3.31 6.76 12.56
C ILE A 249 4.24 7.28 11.47
N ARG A 250 3.71 7.48 10.26
CA ARG A 250 4.46 8.01 9.12
C ARG A 250 4.55 9.54 9.22
N GLU A 251 5.77 10.04 9.39
CA GLU A 251 6.06 11.47 9.30
C GLU A 251 5.81 11.99 7.87
N THR A 252 5.17 13.16 7.75
CA THR A 252 4.88 13.84 6.47
C THR A 252 5.29 15.32 6.55
N HIS A 253 5.09 16.09 5.49
CA HIS A 253 5.24 17.56 5.53
C HIS A 253 4.15 18.27 6.36
N TYR A 254 3.06 17.57 6.70
CA TYR A 254 2.07 17.97 7.72
C TYR A 254 2.45 17.50 9.14
N GLY A 255 3.66 16.94 9.33
CA GLY A 255 4.08 16.26 10.56
C GLY A 255 3.69 14.79 10.61
N GLY A 256 3.92 14.15 11.76
CA GLY A 256 3.55 12.76 12.05
C GLY A 256 2.12 12.62 12.58
N PHE A 257 1.94 12.69 13.91
CA PHE A 257 0.61 12.75 14.52
C PHE A 257 0.09 14.20 14.49
N TRP A 258 -1.13 14.39 14.00
CA TRP A 258 -1.72 15.71 13.80
C TRP A 258 -2.97 15.92 14.67
N ASP A 259 -3.15 17.16 15.11
CA ASP A 259 -4.31 17.67 15.85
C ASP A 259 -4.63 19.05 15.28
N PHE A 260 -5.77 19.19 14.60
CA PHE A 260 -6.10 20.38 13.82
C PHE A 260 -7.56 20.81 13.95
N THR A 261 -7.81 22.05 13.52
CA THR A 261 -9.13 22.63 13.28
C THR A 261 -9.11 23.31 11.90
N SER A 262 -10.23 23.82 11.41
CA SER A 262 -10.24 24.66 10.20
C SER A 262 -9.69 26.06 10.48
N ASP A 263 -8.36 26.17 10.53
CA ASP A 263 -7.60 27.41 10.80
C ASP A 263 -6.64 27.81 9.67
N LEU A 264 -6.59 27.04 8.57
CA LEU A 264 -5.62 27.19 7.47
C LEU A 264 -4.15 27.09 7.93
N GLY A 265 -3.87 26.26 8.95
CA GLY A 265 -2.50 25.98 9.43
C GLY A 265 -1.55 25.40 8.37
N HIS A 266 -2.09 24.76 7.33
CA HIS A 266 -1.38 24.36 6.10
C HIS A 266 -2.15 24.79 4.86
N GLY A 267 -1.46 24.93 3.72
CA GLY A 267 -2.02 25.25 2.41
C GLY A 267 -2.77 24.10 1.74
N ASP A 268 -3.73 23.48 2.45
CA ASP A 268 -4.48 22.29 2.03
C ASP A 268 -5.99 22.47 2.31
N THR A 269 -6.85 22.06 1.36
CA THR A 269 -8.31 22.17 1.45
C THR A 269 -8.88 21.47 2.70
N ALA A 270 -8.20 20.47 3.26
CA ALA A 270 -8.56 19.83 4.52
C ALA A 270 -8.71 20.83 5.69
N TYR A 271 -7.97 21.94 5.70
CA TYR A 271 -7.99 22.97 6.75
C TYR A 271 -9.05 24.07 6.52
N THR A 272 -9.93 23.91 5.53
CA THR A 272 -11.13 24.76 5.31
C THR A 272 -12.38 24.24 6.04
N ASP A 273 -13.48 24.98 5.96
CA ASP A 273 -14.85 24.57 6.33
C ASP A 273 -15.63 23.91 5.16
N LEU A 274 -15.04 23.91 3.95
CA LEU A 274 -15.68 23.45 2.72
C LEU A 274 -15.94 21.93 2.72
N ALA A 275 -16.91 21.54 1.90
CA ALA A 275 -17.17 20.14 1.57
C ALA A 275 -16.02 19.56 0.73
N LEU A 276 -15.67 18.30 0.97
CA LEU A 276 -14.69 17.55 0.19
C LEU A 276 -15.40 16.35 -0.46
N GLY A 277 -15.20 16.19 -1.77
CA GLY A 277 -15.69 15.04 -2.53
C GLY A 277 -14.97 13.74 -2.13
N ALA A 278 -15.35 12.62 -2.74
CA ALA A 278 -14.68 11.33 -2.50
C ALA A 278 -13.24 11.34 -3.07
N HIS A 279 -12.23 11.26 -2.21
CA HIS A 279 -10.80 11.26 -2.56
C HIS A 279 -9.97 10.27 -1.71
N THR A 280 -8.79 9.92 -2.23
CA THR A 280 -7.69 9.24 -1.53
C THR A 280 -6.56 10.23 -1.28
N ASP A 281 -6.01 10.28 -0.08
CA ASP A 281 -5.01 11.27 0.30
C ASP A 281 -3.62 10.99 -0.29
N THR A 282 -2.86 12.08 -0.46
CA THR A 282 -1.44 12.09 -0.85
C THR A 282 -1.14 11.50 -2.22
N THR A 283 -2.00 11.70 -3.23
CA THR A 283 -1.76 11.16 -4.59
C THR A 283 -0.52 11.76 -5.26
N TYR A 284 0.07 12.81 -4.68
CA TYR A 284 1.36 13.41 -5.04
C TYR A 284 2.61 12.70 -4.45
N PHE A 285 2.50 11.80 -3.47
CA PHE A 285 3.65 10.99 -3.04
C PHE A 285 3.94 9.88 -4.06
N THR A 286 5.21 9.50 -4.24
CA THR A 286 5.56 8.27 -4.99
C THR A 286 4.81 7.06 -4.43
N ASP A 287 4.89 6.93 -3.10
CA ASP A 287 4.22 5.96 -2.24
C ASP A 287 3.16 6.70 -1.41
N PRO A 288 1.86 6.64 -1.78
CA PRO A 288 0.78 7.28 -1.03
C PRO A 288 0.60 6.63 0.35
N VAL A 289 0.12 7.40 1.33
CA VAL A 289 -0.15 6.89 2.69
C VAL A 289 -1.06 5.65 2.66
N GLY A 290 -0.72 4.63 3.47
CA GLY A 290 -1.35 3.32 3.43
C GLY A 290 -2.65 3.28 4.22
N LEU A 291 -2.57 3.53 5.53
CA LEU A 291 -3.75 3.78 6.36
C LEU A 291 -3.84 5.25 6.78
N GLN A 292 -5.06 5.73 6.93
CA GLN A 292 -5.39 7.03 7.51
C GLN A 292 -6.38 6.85 8.67
N MET A 293 -6.10 7.50 9.79
CA MET A 293 -6.91 7.46 11.01
C MET A 293 -7.52 8.83 11.31
N PHE A 294 -8.81 8.85 11.69
CA PHE A 294 -9.51 10.06 12.15
C PHE A 294 -10.16 9.84 13.52
N HIS A 295 -10.00 10.81 14.42
CA HIS A 295 -10.78 10.95 15.64
C HIS A 295 -11.36 12.37 15.75
N LEU A 296 -12.67 12.48 15.93
CA LEU A 296 -13.30 13.75 16.30
C LEU A 296 -13.13 13.97 17.81
N LEU A 297 -12.39 15.00 18.22
CA LEU A 297 -12.24 15.36 19.63
C LEU A 297 -13.35 16.31 20.11
N HIS A 298 -13.82 17.21 19.22
CA HIS A 298 -14.86 18.19 19.56
C HIS A 298 -15.50 18.75 18.28
N HIS A 299 -16.83 18.87 18.26
CA HIS A 299 -17.57 19.68 17.29
C HIS A 299 -18.63 20.50 18.02
N ASP A 300 -18.57 21.83 17.90
CA ASP A 300 -19.63 22.76 18.27
C ASP A 300 -20.11 23.46 16.99
N GLY A 301 -21.21 22.95 16.41
CA GLY A 301 -21.77 23.41 15.14
C GLY A 301 -22.52 22.31 14.36
N GLU A 302 -22.83 22.60 13.09
CA GLU A 302 -23.63 21.73 12.21
C GLU A 302 -22.80 21.14 11.05
N GLY A 303 -23.38 20.18 10.33
CA GLY A 303 -22.72 19.49 9.21
C GLY A 303 -21.58 18.58 9.67
N GLY A 304 -20.49 18.58 8.89
CA GLY A 304 -19.25 17.84 9.22
C GLY A 304 -19.38 16.32 9.21
N HIS A 305 -20.40 15.80 8.51
CA HIS A 305 -20.56 14.38 8.24
C HIS A 305 -19.45 13.91 7.33
N ASN A 306 -18.85 12.76 7.65
CA ASN A 306 -17.78 12.18 6.85
C ASN A 306 -18.41 11.26 5.80
N LEU A 307 -17.83 11.26 4.61
CA LEU A 307 -18.16 10.35 3.53
C LEU A 307 -17.11 9.23 3.51
N MET A 308 -17.57 8.01 3.24
CA MET A 308 -16.75 6.86 2.86
C MET A 308 -17.33 6.21 1.60
N VAL A 309 -16.48 5.81 0.66
CA VAL A 309 -16.85 5.12 -0.58
C VAL A 309 -15.82 4.03 -0.91
N ASP A 310 -16.27 2.80 -1.15
CA ASP A 310 -15.38 1.73 -1.58
C ASP A 310 -14.97 1.91 -3.05
N GLY A 311 -13.74 2.37 -3.27
CA GLY A 311 -13.17 2.53 -4.60
C GLY A 311 -13.12 1.22 -5.38
N PHE A 312 -13.01 0.07 -4.71
CA PHE A 312 -12.99 -1.23 -5.36
C PHE A 312 -14.42 -1.69 -5.76
N HIS A 313 -15.46 -1.26 -5.04
CA HIS A 313 -16.85 -1.45 -5.47
C HIS A 313 -17.16 -0.55 -6.67
N CYS A 314 -16.84 0.74 -6.57
CA CYS A 314 -17.04 1.70 -7.65
C CYS A 314 -16.27 1.33 -8.92
N ALA A 315 -15.05 0.79 -8.79
CA ALA A 315 -14.28 0.31 -9.92
C ALA A 315 -14.95 -0.90 -10.62
N LYS A 316 -15.63 -1.80 -9.89
CA LYS A 316 -16.43 -2.89 -10.51
C LYS A 316 -17.61 -2.30 -11.29
N ILE A 317 -18.38 -1.39 -10.70
CA ILE A 317 -19.49 -0.70 -11.38
C ILE A 317 -19.00 0.01 -12.65
N LEU A 318 -17.87 0.72 -12.59
CA LEU A 318 -17.29 1.40 -13.76
C LEU A 318 -16.88 0.38 -14.83
N LYS A 319 -16.28 -0.75 -14.46
CA LYS A 319 -15.88 -1.83 -15.40
C LYS A 319 -17.08 -2.44 -16.12
N GLU A 320 -18.21 -2.57 -15.43
CA GLU A 320 -19.45 -3.15 -15.96
C GLU A 320 -20.25 -2.16 -16.82
N ARG A 321 -20.45 -0.93 -16.34
CA ARG A 321 -21.27 0.10 -17.01
C ARG A 321 -20.49 0.87 -18.08
N HIS A 322 -19.20 1.14 -17.85
CA HIS A 322 -18.36 2.02 -18.66
C HIS A 322 -16.95 1.41 -18.91
N PRO A 323 -16.83 0.23 -19.56
CA PRO A 323 -15.57 -0.50 -19.69
C PRO A 323 -14.45 0.27 -20.43
N ALA A 324 -14.80 1.17 -21.36
CA ALA A 324 -13.83 2.05 -22.02
C ALA A 324 -13.22 3.06 -21.02
N SER A 325 -14.06 3.67 -20.20
CA SER A 325 -13.67 4.61 -19.15
C SER A 325 -12.82 3.93 -18.08
N TYR A 326 -13.19 2.71 -17.65
CA TYR A 326 -12.35 1.88 -16.78
C TYR A 326 -10.96 1.64 -17.37
N LYS A 327 -10.89 1.27 -18.66
CA LYS A 327 -9.62 1.03 -19.36
C LYS A 327 -8.75 2.29 -19.37
N LEU A 328 -9.30 3.43 -19.79
CA LEU A 328 -8.57 4.71 -19.82
C LEU A 328 -8.03 5.11 -18.45
N LEU A 329 -8.83 4.98 -17.39
CA LEU A 329 -8.41 5.30 -16.02
C LEU A 329 -7.45 4.28 -15.38
N SER A 330 -7.20 3.15 -16.05
CA SER A 330 -6.14 2.18 -15.71
C SER A 330 -4.85 2.32 -16.54
N GLU A 331 -4.86 3.17 -17.57
CA GLU A 331 -3.74 3.32 -18.52
C GLU A 331 -3.17 4.75 -18.54
N ILE A 332 -4.03 5.76 -18.42
CA ILE A 332 -3.61 7.18 -18.44
C ILE A 332 -3.11 7.57 -17.05
N GLY A 333 -1.80 7.85 -16.96
CA GLY A 333 -1.19 8.35 -15.74
C GLY A 333 -1.60 9.80 -15.44
N ILE A 334 -2.18 10.04 -14.27
CA ILE A 334 -2.51 11.38 -13.79
C ILE A 334 -1.30 11.95 -13.03
N PRO A 335 -0.83 13.17 -13.37
CA PRO A 335 0.14 13.90 -12.56
C PRO A 335 -0.55 14.54 -11.34
N ALA A 336 0.16 14.56 -10.22
CA ALA A 336 -0.32 15.12 -8.95
C ALA A 336 0.79 15.91 -8.26
N HIS A 337 0.41 16.91 -7.45
CA HIS A 337 1.33 17.75 -6.69
C HIS A 337 0.73 18.21 -5.35
N SER A 338 1.60 18.49 -4.38
CA SER A 338 1.31 19.38 -3.24
C SER A 338 2.32 20.51 -3.22
N ALA A 339 1.85 21.75 -3.23
CA ALA A 339 2.67 22.96 -3.32
C ALA A 339 2.07 24.17 -2.57
N GLY A 340 1.25 23.92 -1.55
CA GLY A 340 0.57 24.99 -0.78
C GLY A 340 1.50 25.74 0.19
N ASP A 341 2.42 25.02 0.84
CA ASP A 341 3.34 25.59 1.83
C ASP A 341 4.65 26.10 1.18
N PRO A 342 5.26 27.22 1.62
CA PRO A 342 6.38 27.87 0.91
C PRO A 342 7.66 27.03 0.70
N SER A 343 7.85 25.96 1.45
CA SER A 343 8.98 25.02 1.33
C SER A 343 8.60 23.66 0.74
N THR A 344 7.35 23.48 0.33
CA THR A 344 6.78 22.21 -0.12
C THR A 344 6.53 22.26 -1.63
N HIS A 345 7.10 21.31 -2.38
CA HIS A 345 6.74 21.04 -3.77
C HIS A 345 6.93 19.55 -4.04
N ILE A 346 5.92 18.77 -3.65
CA ILE A 346 5.96 17.31 -3.64
C ILE A 346 5.20 16.78 -4.86
N VAL A 347 5.81 15.81 -5.53
CA VAL A 347 5.43 15.27 -6.85
C VAL A 347 5.93 13.83 -6.97
N PRO A 348 5.18 12.91 -7.59
CA PRO A 348 5.52 11.49 -7.55
C PRO A 348 6.64 11.14 -8.53
N SER A 349 7.26 9.98 -8.34
CA SER A 349 8.27 9.39 -9.24
C SER A 349 8.00 7.89 -9.41
N PRO A 350 7.32 7.46 -10.50
CA PRO A 350 7.03 8.19 -11.73
C PRO A 350 6.05 9.35 -11.56
N ARG A 351 6.21 10.37 -12.40
CA ARG A 351 5.48 11.66 -12.36
C ARG A 351 3.97 11.58 -12.61
N ARG A 352 3.47 10.43 -13.05
CA ARG A 352 2.10 10.21 -13.49
C ARG A 352 1.71 8.77 -13.13
N ASN A 353 0.57 8.58 -12.47
CA ASN A 353 0.08 7.27 -12.03
C ASN A 353 -1.42 7.14 -12.36
N PRO A 354 -1.92 6.00 -12.88
CA PRO A 354 -3.35 5.82 -13.14
C PRO A 354 -4.22 5.96 -11.90
N ILE A 355 -5.53 6.15 -12.09
CA ILE A 355 -6.50 6.05 -10.96
C ILE A 355 -6.61 4.59 -10.52
N LEU A 356 -6.72 3.67 -11.49
CA LEU A 356 -6.98 2.26 -11.25
C LEU A 356 -5.69 1.47 -11.47
N ASN A 357 -4.99 1.13 -10.38
CA ASN A 357 -3.69 0.48 -10.43
C ASN A 357 -3.85 -1.03 -10.16
N HIS A 358 -3.33 -1.84 -11.07
CA HIS A 358 -3.48 -3.30 -11.05
C HIS A 358 -2.16 -4.02 -10.80
N ASP A 359 -2.25 -5.19 -10.18
CA ASP A 359 -1.13 -6.12 -10.11
C ASP A 359 -0.65 -6.49 -11.54
N PRO A 360 0.68 -6.53 -11.81
CA PRO A 360 1.20 -6.84 -13.14
C PRO A 360 0.99 -8.30 -13.55
N VAL A 361 0.78 -9.23 -12.61
CA VAL A 361 0.63 -10.68 -12.83
C VAL A 361 -0.83 -11.12 -12.72
N THR A 362 -1.50 -10.85 -11.59
CA THR A 362 -2.90 -11.30 -11.35
C THR A 362 -3.91 -10.45 -12.11
N ARG A 363 -3.56 -9.18 -12.39
CA ARG A 363 -4.44 -8.15 -12.97
C ARG A 363 -5.60 -7.73 -12.05
N ASP A 364 -5.56 -8.08 -10.77
CA ASP A 364 -6.47 -7.54 -9.75
C ASP A 364 -6.21 -6.06 -9.48
N LEU A 365 -7.22 -5.33 -9.04
CA LEU A 365 -7.10 -3.94 -8.60
C LEU A 365 -6.44 -3.91 -7.21
N VAL A 366 -5.27 -3.27 -7.11
CA VAL A 366 -4.48 -3.19 -5.87
C VAL A 366 -4.52 -1.81 -5.21
N GLN A 367 -4.68 -0.74 -5.99
CA GLN A 367 -4.81 0.63 -5.49
C GLN A 367 -5.76 1.45 -6.36
N VAL A 368 -6.68 2.18 -5.72
CA VAL A 368 -7.34 3.36 -6.27
C VAL A 368 -6.55 4.60 -5.82
N ARG A 369 -6.27 5.51 -6.75
CA ARG A 369 -5.46 6.72 -6.52
C ARG A 369 -6.14 7.92 -7.17
N PHE A 370 -7.05 8.55 -6.45
CA PHE A 370 -7.87 9.64 -6.96
C PHE A 370 -8.04 10.75 -5.92
N ASN A 371 -7.41 11.89 -6.18
CA ASN A 371 -7.85 13.17 -5.66
C ASN A 371 -7.96 14.11 -6.88
N ASN A 372 -9.08 14.82 -7.02
CA ASN A 372 -9.21 15.81 -8.09
C ASN A 372 -8.34 17.05 -7.81
N ASP A 373 -8.10 17.37 -6.54
CA ASP A 373 -7.56 18.67 -6.14
C ASP A 373 -6.02 18.65 -6.09
N ASP A 374 -5.41 17.49 -5.84
CA ASP A 374 -3.98 17.23 -6.05
C ASP A 374 -3.55 17.37 -7.53
N ARG A 375 -4.50 17.24 -8.47
CA ARG A 375 -4.23 16.93 -9.88
C ARG A 375 -3.56 18.10 -10.62
N SER A 376 -2.42 17.82 -11.23
CA SER A 376 -1.68 18.78 -12.05
C SER A 376 -2.14 18.79 -13.51
N THR A 377 -1.58 19.71 -14.30
CA THR A 377 -1.88 19.90 -15.73
C THR A 377 -1.73 18.61 -16.56
N MET A 378 -2.76 18.27 -17.34
CA MET A 378 -2.82 17.09 -18.22
C MET A 378 -2.07 17.29 -19.57
N ASP A 379 -0.98 18.05 -19.56
CA ASP A 379 -0.21 18.52 -20.73
C ASP A 379 0.29 17.44 -21.71
N HIS A 380 0.42 16.20 -21.24
CA HIS A 380 0.95 15.06 -21.99
C HIS A 380 -0.07 14.26 -22.82
N LEU A 381 -1.36 14.57 -22.76
CA LEU A 381 -2.37 13.80 -23.51
C LEU A 381 -2.26 14.12 -25.00
N GLU A 382 -2.28 13.09 -25.85
CA GLU A 382 -2.45 13.31 -27.28
C GLU A 382 -3.84 13.92 -27.55
N PRO A 383 -4.00 14.84 -28.54
CA PRO A 383 -5.26 15.57 -28.71
C PRO A 383 -6.51 14.69 -28.87
N HIS A 384 -6.36 13.49 -29.45
CA HIS A 384 -7.44 12.51 -29.63
C HIS A 384 -7.83 11.74 -28.36
N GLN A 385 -7.09 11.89 -27.27
CA GLN A 385 -7.35 11.25 -25.97
C GLN A 385 -8.08 12.18 -24.99
N VAL A 386 -8.05 13.50 -25.23
CA VAL A 386 -8.49 14.52 -24.26
C VAL A 386 -9.96 14.33 -23.88
N ASP A 387 -10.87 14.40 -24.87
CA ASP A 387 -12.32 14.29 -24.61
C ASP A 387 -12.67 12.94 -23.95
N ALA A 388 -12.09 11.84 -24.45
CA ALA A 388 -12.31 10.50 -23.92
C ALA A 388 -11.81 10.34 -22.47
N PHE A 389 -10.72 11.01 -22.09
CA PHE A 389 -10.24 11.02 -20.70
C PHE A 389 -11.17 11.83 -19.78
N TYR A 390 -11.69 12.98 -20.22
CA TYR A 390 -12.61 13.78 -19.43
C TYR A 390 -13.98 13.11 -19.28
N GLU A 391 -14.53 12.47 -20.33
CA GLU A 391 -15.71 11.62 -20.20
C GLU A 391 -15.49 10.44 -19.24
N ALA A 392 -14.30 9.83 -19.27
CA ALA A 392 -13.95 8.77 -18.31
C ALA A 392 -13.91 9.27 -16.85
N LEU A 393 -13.43 10.50 -16.61
CA LEU A 393 -13.51 11.14 -15.29
C LEU A 393 -14.96 11.47 -14.89
N PHE A 394 -15.81 11.91 -15.82
CA PHE A 394 -17.24 12.13 -15.55
C PHE A 394 -17.97 10.83 -15.20
N ASP A 395 -17.69 9.74 -15.91
CA ASP A 395 -18.22 8.40 -15.60
C ASP A 395 -17.77 7.92 -14.21
N TRP A 396 -16.48 8.07 -13.89
CA TRP A 396 -15.94 7.73 -12.57
C TRP A 396 -16.58 8.55 -11.44
N ASN A 397 -16.64 9.87 -11.59
CA ASN A 397 -17.29 10.74 -10.62
C ASN A 397 -18.78 10.39 -10.45
N ARG A 398 -19.51 10.11 -11.55
CA ARG A 398 -20.92 9.71 -11.50
C ARG A 398 -21.15 8.37 -10.77
N VAL A 399 -20.18 7.46 -10.81
CA VAL A 399 -20.22 6.23 -10.00
C VAL A 399 -19.88 6.53 -8.54
N LEU A 400 -18.87 7.35 -8.26
CA LEU A 400 -18.53 7.75 -6.89
C LEU A 400 -19.66 8.52 -6.18
N THR A 401 -20.49 9.26 -6.92
CA THR A 401 -21.61 10.07 -6.38
C THR A 401 -23.00 9.43 -6.51
N ASP A 402 -23.11 8.20 -7.03
CA ASP A 402 -24.35 7.41 -6.96
C ASP A 402 -24.70 7.20 -5.48
N GLU A 403 -25.89 7.64 -5.02
CA GLU A 403 -26.28 7.66 -3.60
C GLU A 403 -26.13 6.28 -2.93
N LYS A 404 -26.24 5.20 -3.72
CA LYS A 404 -26.05 3.82 -3.27
C LYS A 404 -24.62 3.53 -2.81
N ASN A 405 -23.62 4.24 -3.31
CA ASN A 405 -22.21 4.03 -2.98
C ASN A 405 -21.74 4.92 -1.81
N LEU A 406 -22.54 5.91 -1.39
CA LEU A 406 -22.18 6.90 -0.38
C LEU A 406 -22.50 6.42 1.04
N LEU A 407 -21.48 5.99 1.80
CA LEU A 407 -21.61 5.76 3.25
C LEU A 407 -21.37 7.09 3.99
N TRP A 408 -22.46 7.78 4.33
CA TRP A 408 -22.41 8.98 5.17
C TRP A 408 -22.43 8.63 6.66
N THR A 409 -21.51 9.19 7.45
CA THR A 409 -21.41 8.91 8.88
C THR A 409 -21.03 10.13 9.71
N LYS A 410 -21.79 10.40 10.79
CA LYS A 410 -21.44 11.43 11.78
C LYS A 410 -20.47 10.83 12.80
N PHE A 411 -19.23 11.32 12.83
CA PHE A 411 -18.31 10.97 13.92
C PHE A 411 -18.87 11.46 15.27
N GLN A 412 -18.56 10.69 16.31
CA GLN A 412 -18.86 11.01 17.70
C GLN A 412 -17.55 10.99 18.47
N PRO A 413 -17.34 11.88 19.44
CA PRO A 413 -16.19 11.80 20.33
C PRO A 413 -16.07 10.43 21.00
N GLY A 414 -14.87 9.84 20.94
CA GLY A 414 -14.59 8.49 21.44
C GLY A 414 -14.87 7.35 20.45
N ARG A 415 -15.16 7.68 19.18
CA ARG A 415 -15.20 6.73 18.07
C ARG A 415 -14.18 7.15 17.01
N VAL A 416 -13.16 6.30 16.81
CA VAL A 416 -12.12 6.46 15.79
C VAL A 416 -12.52 5.71 14.53
N LEU A 417 -12.23 6.28 13.36
CA LEU A 417 -12.23 5.58 12.07
C LEU A 417 -10.78 5.35 11.63
N ILE A 418 -10.49 4.18 11.07
CA ILE A 418 -9.28 3.94 10.26
C ILE A 418 -9.65 3.23 8.96
N PHE A 419 -8.96 3.56 7.86
CA PHE A 419 -9.20 2.96 6.55
C PHE A 419 -7.94 2.80 5.71
N ASP A 420 -7.98 1.84 4.79
CA ASP A 420 -7.02 1.60 3.71
C ASP A 420 -7.21 2.69 2.64
N ASN A 421 -6.36 3.70 2.66
CA ASN A 421 -6.40 4.85 1.76
C ASN A 421 -6.06 4.46 0.30
N TRP A 422 -5.49 3.26 0.07
CA TRP A 422 -5.34 2.72 -1.28
C TRP A 422 -6.65 2.10 -1.83
N ARG A 423 -7.72 2.03 -1.04
CA ARG A 423 -9.01 1.43 -1.43
C ARG A 423 -10.21 2.34 -1.18
N CYS A 424 -10.34 2.83 0.04
CA CYS A 424 -11.49 3.60 0.48
C CYS A 424 -11.24 5.08 0.17
N LEU A 425 -12.09 5.64 -0.67
CA LEU A 425 -12.17 7.09 -0.81
C LEU A 425 -12.96 7.64 0.37
N HIS A 426 -12.61 8.83 0.81
CA HIS A 426 -13.27 9.51 1.90
C HIS A 426 -13.56 10.97 1.54
N GLY A 427 -14.29 11.69 2.39
CA GLY A 427 -14.62 13.10 2.18
C GLY A 427 -15.45 13.65 3.33
N ARG A 428 -16.05 14.83 3.14
CA ARG A 428 -16.94 15.43 4.14
C ARG A 428 -17.99 16.34 3.53
N SER A 429 -19.14 16.45 4.19
CA SER A 429 -20.02 17.60 4.01
C SER A 429 -19.33 18.86 4.58
N ALA A 430 -19.71 20.03 4.08
CA ALA A 430 -19.36 21.29 4.73
C ALA A 430 -19.84 21.31 6.19
N PHE A 431 -19.26 22.20 7.00
CA PHE A 431 -19.62 22.33 8.42
C PHE A 431 -19.58 23.77 8.90
N THR A 432 -20.19 24.00 10.06
CA THR A 432 -20.10 25.28 10.78
C THR A 432 -19.46 25.09 12.15
N GLY A 433 -18.96 26.19 12.71
CA GLY A 433 -18.41 26.24 14.07
C GLY A 433 -17.09 25.47 14.23
N LYS A 434 -16.71 25.18 15.48
CA LYS A 434 -15.38 24.64 15.80
C LYS A 434 -15.37 23.12 15.70
N ARG A 435 -14.54 22.55 14.82
CA ARG A 435 -14.36 21.10 14.64
C ARG A 435 -12.88 20.71 14.84
N ARG A 436 -12.53 20.16 16.00
CA ARG A 436 -11.17 19.67 16.33
C ARG A 436 -11.07 18.17 15.99
N MET A 437 -10.15 17.83 15.11
CA MET A 437 -9.83 16.48 14.66
C MET A 437 -8.39 16.14 15.05
N CYS A 438 -8.12 14.89 15.40
CA CYS A 438 -6.75 14.36 15.45
C CYS A 438 -6.65 13.01 14.74
N GLY A 439 -5.41 12.56 14.48
CA GLY A 439 -5.17 11.36 13.71
C GLY A 439 -3.73 11.22 13.22
N ALA A 440 -3.54 10.24 12.34
CA ALA A 440 -2.23 9.78 11.90
C ALA A 440 -2.30 9.07 10.54
N TYR A 441 -1.14 8.96 9.90
CA TYR A 441 -0.89 8.09 8.75
C TYR A 441 -0.01 6.91 9.15
N THR A 442 -0.19 5.75 8.49
CA THR A 442 0.78 4.65 8.53
C THR A 442 1.15 4.17 7.12
N ASN A 443 2.27 3.47 7.01
CA ASN A 443 2.69 2.82 5.77
C ASN A 443 1.83 1.59 5.49
N TRP A 444 1.62 1.29 4.21
CA TRP A 444 0.84 0.12 3.81
C TRP A 444 1.57 -1.19 4.17
N ASP A 445 2.88 -1.28 3.92
CA ASP A 445 3.70 -2.46 4.20
C ASP A 445 3.80 -2.80 5.69
N ASP A 446 4.00 -1.80 6.56
CA ASP A 446 4.06 -2.02 8.02
C ASP A 446 2.72 -2.50 8.58
N TYR A 447 1.60 -1.96 8.08
CA TYR A 447 0.26 -2.47 8.37
C TYR A 447 0.10 -3.93 7.90
N ARG A 448 0.47 -4.27 6.65
CA ARG A 448 0.39 -5.64 6.13
C ARG A 448 1.26 -6.61 6.94
N SER A 449 2.47 -6.18 7.33
CA SER A 449 3.37 -6.94 8.20
C SER A 449 2.72 -7.23 9.57
N ARG A 450 2.15 -6.22 10.23
CA ARG A 450 1.44 -6.42 11.51
C ARG A 450 0.21 -7.31 11.33
N TRP A 451 -0.56 -7.17 10.26
CA TRP A 451 -1.70 -8.04 9.98
C TRP A 451 -1.28 -9.50 9.79
N ARG A 452 -0.24 -9.78 8.97
CA ARG A 452 0.29 -11.14 8.75
C ARG A 452 0.78 -11.78 10.05
N THR A 453 1.57 -11.07 10.84
CA THR A 453 2.10 -11.57 12.13
C THR A 453 1.03 -11.86 13.20
N LEU A 454 -0.24 -11.50 12.95
CA LEU A 454 -1.36 -11.69 13.87
C LEU A 454 -2.50 -12.57 13.31
N ASN A 455 -2.60 -12.71 11.99
CA ASN A 455 -3.69 -13.43 11.28
C ASN A 455 -3.17 -14.60 10.44
N THR A 456 -1.90 -14.99 10.58
CA THR A 456 -1.26 -16.10 9.86
C THR A 456 -0.36 -16.86 10.82
N SER A 457 -0.35 -18.20 10.74
CA SER A 457 0.41 -19.03 11.69
C SER A 457 1.92 -18.92 11.46
N ALA A 458 2.73 -19.20 12.49
CA ALA A 458 4.19 -19.15 12.39
C ALA A 458 4.73 -20.19 11.39
N GLU A 459 4.02 -21.31 11.25
CA GLU A 459 4.29 -22.39 10.30
C GLU A 459 3.95 -21.94 8.87
N GLN A 460 2.75 -21.37 8.66
CA GLN A 460 2.33 -20.82 7.36
C GLN A 460 3.31 -19.76 6.84
N LEU A 461 3.69 -18.81 7.71
CA LEU A 461 4.69 -17.77 7.42
C LEU A 461 6.10 -18.34 7.19
N ALA A 462 6.45 -19.47 7.82
CA ALA A 462 7.72 -20.14 7.56
C ALA A 462 7.73 -20.91 6.23
N GLU A 463 6.56 -21.29 5.71
CA GLU A 463 6.40 -21.94 4.40
C GLU A 463 6.33 -20.91 3.24
N ASP A 464 6.11 -19.62 3.51
CA ASP A 464 6.17 -18.54 2.50
C ASP A 464 7.61 -18.17 2.09
N LEU A 465 8.62 -18.67 2.80
CA LEU A 465 10.04 -18.29 2.70
C LEU A 465 10.88 -19.27 1.85
#